data_AF-A0A179B5K0-F1
#
_entry.id   AF-A0A179B5K0-F1
#
_cell.length_a   1.000
_cell.length_b   1.000
_cell.length_c   1.000
_cell.angle_alpha   90.00
_cell.angle_beta   90.00
_cell.angle_gamma   90.00
#
_symmetry.space_group_name_H-M   'P 1'
#
loop_
_entity.id
_entity.type
_entity.pdbx_description
1 polymer ?
#
loop_
_entity_poly.entity_id
_entity_poly.type
_entity_poly.pdbx_seq_one_letter_code
_entity_poly.pdbx_strand_id
1 'polypeptide(L)'
;MSMNPRSALDRLIGALEAFHLAASTAQDPSAPSVAEAADALADAYIVYDDVVFTRYGVEAPLDVYGDDEDYDEDFDDDYDDFDLDDEDDADLDDDLDEDGDFDDDLEDEDDLEDDEETDGETLEDEEGLDDADFDDGSYEEDSEEGADG
;
A
#
# COMPACT_ATOMS: atom_id res chain seq x y z
N MET A 1 -10.43 22.45 4.90
CA MET A 1 -11.45 21.49 4.41
C MET A 1 -11.05 20.15 5.00
N SER A 2 -11.84 19.55 5.88
CA SER A 2 -11.47 18.24 6.42
C SER A 2 -11.79 17.18 5.37
N MET A 3 -10.76 16.71 4.66
CA MET A 3 -10.86 15.65 3.66
C MET A 3 -11.26 14.35 4.37
N ASN A 4 -11.94 13.44 3.65
CA ASN A 4 -12.28 12.13 4.19
C ASN A 4 -11.04 11.23 4.10
N PRO A 5 -10.59 10.56 5.17
CA PRO A 5 -9.37 9.74 5.15
C PRO A 5 -9.45 8.62 4.09
N ARG A 6 -10.63 8.03 3.89
CA ARG A 6 -10.90 7.06 2.81
C ARG A 6 -10.59 7.64 1.43
N SER A 7 -11.04 8.87 1.15
CA SER A 7 -10.82 9.50 -0.15
C SER A 7 -9.36 9.90 -0.37
N ALA A 8 -8.65 10.29 0.70
CA ALA A 8 -7.22 10.54 0.62
C ALA A 8 -6.43 9.24 0.38
N LEU A 9 -6.82 8.15 1.03
CA LEU A 9 -6.26 6.82 0.80
C LEU A 9 -6.47 6.35 -0.64
N ASP A 10 -7.68 6.49 -1.19
CA ASP A 10 -7.96 6.12 -2.58
C ASP A 10 -7.07 6.91 -3.56
N ARG A 11 -6.80 8.19 -3.26
CA ARG A 11 -5.87 9.01 -4.06
C ARG A 11 -4.43 8.51 -3.94
N LEU A 12 -3.98 8.16 -2.73
CA LEU A 12 -2.64 7.60 -2.50
C LEU A 12 -2.45 6.27 -3.24
N ILE A 13 -3.44 5.38 -3.19
CA ILE A 13 -3.41 4.10 -3.92
C ILE A 13 -3.28 4.34 -5.43
N GLY A 14 -4.08 5.25 -5.99
CA GLY A 14 -3.98 5.59 -7.41
C GLY A 14 -2.62 6.18 -7.81
N ALA A 15 -2.00 6.96 -6.92
CA ALA A 15 -0.66 7.50 -7.15
C ALA A 15 0.43 6.41 -7.08
N LEU A 16 0.32 5.45 -6.15
CA LEU A 16 1.20 4.28 -6.06
C LEU A 16 1.15 3.43 -7.34
N GLU A 17 -0.05 3.18 -7.87
CA GLU A 17 -0.24 2.45 -9.12
C GLU A 17 0.38 3.19 -10.31
N ALA A 18 0.18 4.52 -10.39
CA ALA A 18 0.77 5.35 -11.43
C ALA A 18 2.31 5.37 -11.36
N PHE A 19 2.88 5.51 -10.16
CA PHE A 19 4.32 5.44 -9.94
C PHE A 19 4.90 4.08 -10.34
N HIS A 20 4.25 2.98 -9.92
CA HIS A 20 4.67 1.63 -10.31
C HIS A 20 4.61 1.43 -11.83
N LEU A 21 3.56 1.93 -12.48
CA LEU A 21 3.44 1.87 -13.94
C LEU A 21 4.55 2.69 -14.63
N ALA A 22 4.84 3.90 -14.15
CA ALA A 22 5.92 4.72 -14.69
C ALA A 22 7.29 4.04 -14.53
N ALA A 23 7.57 3.49 -13.34
CA ALA A 23 8.82 2.79 -13.06
C ALA A 23 8.97 1.51 -13.91
N SER A 24 7.91 0.70 -14.03
CA SER A 24 7.94 -0.54 -14.80
C SER A 24 8.01 -0.33 -16.31
N THR A 25 7.42 0.75 -16.82
CA THR A 25 7.45 1.09 -18.26
C THR A 25 8.74 1.78 -18.68
N ALA A 26 9.25 2.72 -17.89
CA ALA A 26 10.50 3.40 -18.18
C ALA A 26 11.73 2.50 -17.98
N GLN A 27 11.70 1.63 -16.97
CA GLN A 27 12.84 0.80 -16.53
C GLN A 27 14.13 1.59 -16.30
N ASP A 28 14.02 2.90 -16.07
CA ASP A 28 15.12 3.82 -15.85
C ASP A 28 14.76 4.75 -14.68
N PRO A 29 15.55 4.77 -13.59
CA PRO A 29 15.25 5.59 -12.43
C PRO A 29 15.44 7.10 -12.69
N SER A 30 16.14 7.48 -13.76
CA SER A 30 16.33 8.89 -14.16
C SER A 30 15.32 9.37 -15.19
N ALA A 31 14.30 8.55 -15.51
CA ALA A 31 13.29 8.93 -16.47
C ALA A 31 12.39 10.04 -15.89
N PRO A 32 12.08 11.10 -16.67
CA PRO A 32 11.25 12.20 -16.20
C PRO A 32 9.86 11.75 -15.77
N SER A 33 9.30 10.72 -16.43
CA SER A 33 8.02 10.14 -16.06
C SER A 33 8.02 9.48 -14.68
N VAL A 34 9.16 8.95 -14.24
CA VAL A 34 9.29 8.33 -12.91
C VAL A 34 9.39 9.41 -11.85
N ALA A 35 10.16 10.47 -12.11
CA ALA A 35 10.27 11.63 -11.22
C ALA A 35 8.91 12.33 -11.03
N GLU A 36 8.20 12.65 -12.13
CA GLU A 36 6.87 13.27 -12.05
C GLU A 36 5.85 12.41 -11.29
N ALA A 37 5.91 11.08 -11.46
CA ALA A 37 5.04 10.17 -10.75
C ALA A 37 5.44 10.02 -9.26
N ALA A 38 6.73 10.15 -8.94
CA ALA A 38 7.23 10.16 -7.57
C ALA A 38 6.75 11.41 -6.82
N ASP A 39 6.84 12.59 -7.45
CA ASP A 39 6.34 13.85 -6.90
C ASP A 39 4.83 13.78 -6.64
N ALA A 40 4.07 13.25 -7.60
CA ALA A 40 2.62 13.09 -7.44
C ALA A 40 2.25 12.11 -6.31
N LEU A 41 3.07 11.08 -6.09
CA LEU A 41 2.93 10.13 -5.00
C LEU A 41 3.25 10.79 -3.65
N ALA A 42 4.35 11.54 -3.57
CA ALA A 42 4.74 12.33 -2.40
C ALA A 42 3.62 13.28 -1.96
N ASP A 43 3.09 14.08 -2.88
CA ASP A 43 1.97 14.99 -2.63
C ASP A 43 0.73 14.26 -2.11
N ALA A 44 0.40 13.10 -2.70
CA ALA A 44 -0.75 12.31 -2.28
C ALA A 44 -0.57 11.73 -0.87
N TYR A 45 0.65 11.33 -0.53
CA TYR A 45 0.98 10.82 0.80
C TYR A 45 0.90 11.90 1.87
N ILE A 46 1.49 13.08 1.67
CA ILE A 46 1.44 14.21 2.61
C ILE A 46 -0.02 14.58 2.94
N VAL A 47 -0.89 14.62 1.93
CA VAL A 47 -2.32 14.88 2.13
C VAL A 47 -3.01 13.76 2.91
N TYR A 48 -2.64 12.50 2.68
CA TYR A 48 -3.20 11.38 3.43
C TYR A 48 -2.76 11.41 4.90
N ASP A 49 -1.47 11.62 5.16
CA ASP A 49 -0.91 11.69 6.50
C ASP A 49 -1.53 12.83 7.32
N ASP A 50 -1.58 14.07 6.78
CA ASP A 50 -2.25 15.21 7.44
C ASP A 50 -3.70 14.91 7.80
N VAL A 51 -4.44 14.22 6.91
CA VAL A 51 -5.84 13.87 7.15
C VAL A 51 -5.98 12.79 8.22
N VAL A 52 -5.09 11.79 8.25
CA VAL A 52 -5.08 10.73 9.27
C VAL A 52 -4.70 11.33 10.62
N PHE A 53 -3.65 12.15 10.68
CA PHE A 53 -3.22 12.86 11.87
C PHE A 53 -4.32 13.76 12.42
N THR A 54 -4.93 14.60 11.57
CA THR A 54 -6.03 15.48 11.97
C THR A 54 -7.25 14.73 12.51
N ARG A 55 -7.50 13.50 12.05
CA ARG A 55 -8.70 12.72 12.41
C ARG A 55 -8.50 11.82 13.62
N TYR A 56 -7.33 11.19 13.71
CA TYR A 56 -7.06 10.11 14.66
C TYR A 56 -5.92 10.43 15.61
N GLY A 57 -5.14 11.49 15.36
CA GLY A 57 -3.95 11.83 16.14
C GLY A 57 -2.82 10.81 16.00
N VAL A 58 -2.79 10.10 14.86
CA VAL A 58 -1.79 9.08 14.57
C VAL A 58 -1.00 9.52 13.35
N GLU A 59 0.32 9.48 13.44
CA GLU A 59 1.24 9.69 12.32
C GLU A 59 1.56 8.36 11.65
N ALA A 60 1.70 8.37 10.32
CA ALA A 60 2.08 7.17 9.59
C ALA A 60 3.60 6.91 9.70
N PRO A 61 4.04 5.63 9.70
CA PRO A 61 5.45 5.27 9.86
C PRO A 61 6.30 5.50 8.59
N LEU A 62 5.72 6.05 7.54
CA LEU A 62 6.43 6.41 6.31
C LEU A 62 6.62 7.92 6.28
N ASP A 63 7.64 8.39 5.57
CA ASP A 63 7.88 9.81 5.40
C ASP A 63 8.30 10.11 3.96
N VAL A 64 8.08 11.35 3.52
CA VAL A 64 8.44 11.83 2.19
C VAL A 64 9.64 12.75 2.32
N TYR A 65 10.78 12.27 1.82
CA TYR A 65 11.94 13.11 1.59
C TYR A 65 11.70 13.88 0.29
N GLY A 66 11.41 15.18 0.38
CA GLY A 66 11.30 16.01 -0.81
C GLY A 66 12.65 16.13 -1.54
N ASP A 67 12.62 16.40 -2.84
CA ASP A 67 13.80 16.61 -3.68
C ASP A 67 14.33 18.06 -3.60
N ASP A 68 13.75 18.90 -2.74
CA ASP A 68 14.31 20.22 -2.45
C ASP A 68 15.67 20.03 -1.77
N GLU A 69 16.75 20.34 -2.49
CA GLU A 69 18.13 20.41 -1.98
C GLU A 69 18.33 21.41 -0.80
N ASP A 70 17.23 21.98 -0.28
CA ASP A 70 17.13 22.96 0.80
C ASP A 70 16.39 22.41 2.05
N TYR A 71 16.23 21.10 2.21
CA TYR A 71 15.88 20.53 3.53
C TYR A 71 17.09 20.69 4.47
N ASP A 72 17.09 21.80 5.21
CA ASP A 72 17.91 22.00 6.41
C ASP A 72 17.68 20.79 7.33
N GLU A 73 18.76 20.11 7.72
CA GLU A 73 18.79 18.92 8.58
C GLU A 73 18.30 19.22 10.02
N ASP A 74 17.17 19.91 10.21
CA ASP A 74 16.43 19.95 11.47
C ASP A 74 15.48 18.75 11.50
N PHE A 75 16.07 17.55 11.37
CA PHE A 75 15.47 16.32 11.86
C PHE A 75 15.48 16.45 13.38
N ASP A 76 14.45 17.09 13.94
CA ASP A 76 14.23 17.14 15.37
C ASP A 76 13.87 15.72 15.80
N ASP A 77 14.89 14.99 16.24
CA ASP A 77 14.85 13.66 16.86
C ASP A 77 14.12 13.72 18.23
N ASP A 78 13.01 14.47 18.31
CA ASP A 78 12.17 14.61 19.51
C ASP A 78 11.17 13.45 19.60
N TYR A 79 11.68 12.23 19.40
CA TYR A 79 11.03 10.98 19.79
C TYR A 79 11.31 10.67 21.28
N ASP A 80 11.38 11.69 22.15
CA ASP A 80 11.73 11.49 23.58
C ASP A 80 10.83 12.25 24.57
N ASP A 81 9.52 12.34 24.28
CA ASP A 81 8.52 12.74 25.30
C ASP A 81 7.23 11.91 25.24
N PHE A 82 7.37 10.58 25.18
CA PHE A 82 6.34 9.71 25.76
C PHE A 82 6.51 9.73 27.29
N ASP A 83 6.16 10.85 27.92
CA ASP A 83 6.02 10.93 29.37
C ASP A 83 4.79 10.10 29.78
N LEU A 84 5.00 8.80 29.97
CA LEU A 84 4.06 7.88 30.62
C LEU A 84 4.01 8.15 32.15
N ASP A 85 3.97 9.42 32.55
CA ASP A 85 3.65 9.84 33.92
C ASP A 85 2.14 9.93 34.11
N ASP A 86 1.45 8.84 33.75
CA ASP A 86 0.19 8.48 34.39
C ASP A 86 0.54 7.36 35.37
N GLU A 87 1.09 7.75 36.52
CA GLU A 87 1.02 6.98 37.76
C GLU A 87 -0.46 6.83 38.15
N ASP A 88 -1.19 6.05 37.36
CA ASP A 88 -2.48 5.50 37.73
C ASP A 88 -2.17 4.53 38.88
N ASP A 89 -2.46 5.02 40.08
CA ASP A 89 -2.49 4.34 41.38
C ASP A 89 -3.45 3.15 41.30
N ALA A 90 -3.04 2.11 40.59
CA ALA A 90 -3.65 0.80 40.65
C ALA A 90 -3.19 0.16 41.96
N ASP A 91 -3.93 0.46 43.03
CA ASP A 91 -4.04 -0.37 44.24
C ASP A 91 -4.50 -1.78 43.82
N LEU A 92 -3.57 -2.57 43.27
CA LEU A 92 -3.72 -4.00 43.08
C LEU A 92 -3.49 -4.64 44.45
N ASP A 93 -4.56 -4.68 45.23
CA ASP A 93 -4.66 -5.41 46.49
C ASP A 93 -4.19 -6.86 46.26
N ASP A 94 -3.08 -7.19 46.91
CA ASP A 94 -2.33 -8.43 46.82
C ASP A 94 -3.03 -9.53 47.62
N ASP A 95 -4.15 -10.01 47.06
CA ASP A 95 -4.97 -11.10 47.61
C ASP A 95 -4.92 -12.36 46.73
N LEU A 96 -3.79 -12.62 46.04
CA LEU A 96 -3.60 -13.89 45.35
C LEU A 96 -3.28 -14.98 46.39
N ASP A 97 -4.36 -15.52 46.96
CA ASP A 97 -4.39 -16.70 47.82
C ASP A 97 -3.67 -17.86 47.13
N GLU A 98 -2.63 -18.32 47.82
CA GLU A 98 -1.79 -19.44 47.45
C GLU A 98 -2.48 -20.74 47.84
N ASP A 99 -3.20 -21.38 46.91
CA ASP A 99 -3.45 -22.83 46.91
C ASP A 99 -4.27 -23.32 45.71
N GLY A 100 -3.72 -24.27 44.96
CA GLY A 100 -4.49 -25.04 43.99
C GLY A 100 -3.66 -25.80 42.97
N ASP A 101 -2.99 -26.86 43.44
CA ASP A 101 -2.42 -27.99 42.69
C ASP A 101 -2.66 -27.99 41.15
N PHE A 102 -1.64 -27.57 40.39
CA PHE A 102 -1.57 -27.92 38.98
C PHE A 102 -0.90 -29.30 38.88
N ASP A 103 -1.74 -30.33 38.83
CA ASP A 103 -1.36 -31.71 38.55
C ASP A 103 -0.65 -31.76 37.19
N ASP A 104 0.61 -32.17 37.24
CA ASP A 104 1.51 -32.44 36.13
C ASP A 104 1.08 -33.76 35.46
N ASP A 105 0.04 -33.71 34.62
CA ASP A 105 -0.28 -34.78 33.69
C ASP A 105 -0.05 -34.29 32.25
N LEU A 106 1.21 -34.41 31.86
CA LEU A 106 1.69 -34.39 30.49
C LEU A 106 1.08 -35.59 29.73
N GLU A 107 -0.03 -35.38 29.03
CA GLU A 107 -0.44 -36.30 27.95
C GLU A 107 0.18 -35.84 26.63
N ASP A 108 1.30 -36.50 26.38
CA ASP A 108 1.97 -36.77 25.11
C ASP A 108 0.96 -37.22 24.04
N GLU A 109 0.65 -36.35 23.08
CA GLU A 109 0.05 -36.73 21.79
C GLU A 109 0.86 -36.07 20.66
N ASP A 110 2.09 -36.55 20.49
CA ASP A 110 2.63 -36.78 19.15
C ASP A 110 1.56 -37.52 18.33
N ASP A 111 1.19 -36.98 17.15
CA ASP A 111 0.85 -37.70 15.91
C ASP A 111 -0.21 -36.96 15.07
N LEU A 112 0.21 -35.97 14.28
CA LEU A 112 -0.41 -35.73 12.98
C LEU A 112 0.69 -35.60 11.93
N GLU A 113 1.07 -36.77 11.42
CA GLU A 113 1.72 -37.00 10.13
C GLU A 113 1.12 -36.12 9.02
N ASP A 114 2.03 -35.42 8.32
CA ASP A 114 2.18 -35.41 6.86
C ASP A 114 0.98 -35.93 6.03
N ASP A 115 0.28 -35.02 5.34
CA ASP A 115 -0.43 -35.35 4.10
C ASP A 115 -0.27 -34.19 3.10
N GLU A 116 0.88 -34.22 2.44
CA GLU A 116 1.09 -33.63 1.11
C GLU A 116 0.14 -34.28 0.10
N GLU A 117 -0.98 -33.64 -0.23
CA GLU A 117 -1.71 -33.94 -1.46
C GLU A 117 -1.89 -32.66 -2.28
N THR A 118 -0.99 -32.54 -3.25
CA THR A 118 -1.10 -31.71 -4.43
C THR A 118 -2.38 -32.03 -5.21
N ASP A 119 -3.33 -31.10 -5.31
CA ASP A 119 -4.34 -31.10 -6.38
C ASP A 119 -3.99 -30.06 -7.44
N GLY A 120 -3.16 -30.52 -8.38
CA GLY A 120 -2.93 -29.83 -9.63
C GLY A 120 -4.21 -29.78 -10.47
N GLU A 121 -4.93 -28.68 -10.39
CA GLU A 121 -5.91 -28.28 -11.40
C GLU A 121 -5.20 -27.40 -12.44
N THR A 122 -4.30 -28.02 -13.22
CA THR A 122 -3.85 -27.45 -14.49
C THR A 122 -5.05 -27.45 -15.43
N LEU A 123 -5.79 -26.34 -15.50
CA LEU A 123 -6.86 -26.21 -16.48
C LEU A 123 -6.23 -26.19 -17.87
N GLU A 124 -6.45 -27.32 -18.53
CA GLU A 124 -5.95 -27.71 -19.84
C GLU A 124 -6.38 -26.72 -20.93
N ASP A 125 -5.46 -26.54 -21.88
CA ASP A 125 -5.64 -26.00 -23.22
C ASP A 125 -7.07 -26.09 -23.77
N GLU A 126 -7.76 -24.96 -23.87
CA GLU A 126 -8.93 -24.78 -24.73
C GLU A 126 -8.52 -24.23 -26.10
N GLU A 127 -7.67 -25.01 -26.78
CA GLU A 127 -7.43 -24.91 -28.22
C GLU A 127 -8.75 -25.14 -28.99
N GLY A 128 -9.23 -24.05 -29.60
CA GLY A 128 -9.82 -24.10 -30.93
C GLY A 128 -11.31 -23.78 -31.01
N LEU A 129 -11.62 -22.60 -31.55
CA LEU A 129 -12.48 -22.33 -32.73
C LEU A 129 -12.16 -20.88 -33.16
N ASP A 130 -11.28 -20.63 -34.13
CA ASP A 130 -11.62 -20.52 -35.55
C ASP A 130 -13.08 -20.11 -35.80
N ASP A 131 -13.32 -18.80 -35.88
CA ASP A 131 -14.23 -18.25 -36.87
C ASP A 131 -13.69 -16.87 -37.26
N ALA A 132 -12.91 -16.89 -38.34
CA ALA A 132 -12.55 -15.71 -39.11
C ALA A 132 -13.82 -15.00 -39.61
N ASP A 133 -13.89 -13.68 -39.45
CA ASP A 133 -14.43 -12.72 -40.44
C ASP A 133 -14.53 -11.31 -39.83
N PHE A 134 -13.40 -10.69 -39.49
CA PHE A 134 -13.36 -9.23 -39.43
C PHE A 134 -12.89 -8.69 -40.78
N ASP A 135 -13.89 -8.39 -41.60
CA ASP A 135 -13.90 -7.68 -42.87
C ASP A 135 -12.85 -6.54 -42.92
N ASP A 136 -11.71 -6.81 -43.58
CA ASP A 136 -10.79 -5.80 -44.10
C ASP A 136 -11.40 -5.20 -45.38
N GLY A 137 -12.47 -4.42 -45.17
CA GLY A 137 -13.15 -3.65 -46.19
C GLY A 137 -12.50 -2.30 -46.37
N SER A 138 -11.50 -2.25 -47.26
CA SER A 138 -10.99 -1.04 -47.91
C SER A 138 -12.09 -0.02 -48.23
N TYR A 139 -11.99 1.20 -47.70
CA TYR A 139 -12.64 2.38 -48.28
C TYR A 139 -11.72 3.61 -48.22
N GLU A 140 -11.14 3.86 -49.39
CA GLU A 140 -10.96 5.14 -50.07
C GLU A 140 -10.55 6.39 -49.27
N GLU A 141 -9.31 6.80 -49.54
CA GLU A 141 -8.81 8.17 -49.65
C GLU A 141 -9.89 9.18 -50.06
N ASP A 142 -10.25 10.10 -49.15
CA ASP A 142 -10.76 11.41 -49.56
C ASP A 142 -9.73 12.47 -49.18
N SER A 143 -8.96 12.85 -50.19
CA SER A 143 -8.16 14.07 -50.18
C SER A 143 -9.11 15.25 -50.39
N GLU A 144 -9.69 15.78 -49.32
CA GLU A 144 -10.41 17.06 -49.39
C GLU A 144 -9.47 18.22 -49.07
N GLU A 145 -8.93 18.74 -50.16
CA GLU A 145 -8.27 20.03 -50.36
C GLU A 145 -9.21 21.20 -49.98
N GLY A 146 -8.73 22.18 -49.21
CA GLY A 146 -9.41 23.47 -48.99
C GLY A 146 -8.91 24.18 -47.73
N ALA A 147 -7.88 25.02 -47.77
CA ALA A 147 -7.89 26.42 -48.22
C ALA A 147 -8.75 27.36 -47.35
N ASP A 148 -8.03 28.30 -46.71
CA ASP A 148 -8.40 29.70 -46.45
C ASP A 148 -9.39 30.02 -45.31
N GLY A 149 -8.95 30.85 -44.36
CA GLY A 149 -9.80 31.58 -43.41
C GLY A 149 -9.18 31.87 -42.06
#